data_AF-A0AAU5HPP0-F1
#
_entry.id   AF-A0AAU5HPP0-F1
#
_cell.length_a   1.000
_cell.length_b   1.000
_cell.length_c   1.000
_cell.angle_alpha   90.00
_cell.angle_beta   90.00
_cell.angle_gamma   90.00
#
_symmetry.space_group_name_H-M   'P 1'
#
loop_
_entity.id
_entity.type
_entity.pdbx_description
1 polymer ?
#
loop_
_entity_poly.entity_id
_entity_poly.type
_entity_poly.pdbx_seq_one_letter_code
_entity_poly.pdbx_strand_id
1 'polypeptide(L)'
;MTPLYARHKRTTLAIATAVAAGALLATGVSTGASAQPAAGKAAPLAAAPQLLSNSARTALVQEKQAAAPETAQQIGLGTKEKLVVKDVVKDVDGTLHTRYERTYAGLPVLGGDLVVHTAPSGKTEGVTKAHAAAIKVATVTPKISTAKAEKQALTIAKAAGSDKTAADGARKVIWAGSGTPVLAYETIVGGFQDDGTPNQLHVITDAATGKKLFEYQGIENATGTGKTLYSGTVSLTTTLSGTTYSLTDASRGSHKTYNLKHGTSGTGTLFTNTTNTWGTGAASSSTTDVTAAADAAYGAQETWDFYKDTFGRSGIKNNGVGAYSRVHYGSSYVNAFWDDSCFCMTYGDGSSNTHPLTSLDVAGHEMSHGVTSNTAGLNYSGESGGLNEATSDIFGTGVEFYANNSSDVGDYLIGEKININGDGTPLRYMDQPSKDGGSANYWSSSVGNLDVHYSSGVANHFFYLLSEGSGAKTINGVSYNSPTSNGSTVTGIGRAKALQIWYKALTTYFTSTTKYAGARTGTLSAAAALYGSGSTEYNAVAAAWSAVNVS
;
A
#
# COMPACT_ATOMS: atom_id res chain seq x y z
N MET A 1 -1.89 -47.97 -34.55
CA MET A 1 -1.02 -48.68 -33.60
C MET A 1 -1.28 -48.06 -32.23
N THR A 2 -2.41 -48.38 -31.62
CA THR A 2 -2.61 -49.38 -30.56
C THR A 2 -1.86 -49.09 -29.24
N PRO A 3 -2.51 -49.31 -28.08
CA PRO A 3 -2.94 -48.22 -27.21
C PRO A 3 -2.96 -48.60 -25.70
N LEU A 4 -3.73 -47.85 -24.90
CA LEU A 4 -4.72 -48.35 -23.92
C LEU A 4 -4.34 -48.75 -22.46
N TYR A 5 -5.34 -48.46 -21.61
CA TYR A 5 -5.71 -48.94 -20.26
C TYR A 5 -4.90 -48.42 -19.06
N ALA A 6 -5.41 -47.74 -18.00
CA ALA A 6 -6.72 -47.51 -17.35
C ALA A 6 -6.83 -48.16 -15.95
N ARG A 7 -7.35 -47.32 -15.04
CA ARG A 7 -8.39 -47.57 -14.02
C ARG A 7 -8.11 -48.33 -12.71
N HIS A 8 -8.56 -47.63 -11.65
CA HIS A 8 -9.29 -48.10 -10.46
C HIS A 8 -8.50 -48.73 -9.29
N LYS A 9 -8.87 -48.58 -8.01
CA LYS A 9 -10.19 -48.34 -7.39
C LYS A 9 -10.04 -47.86 -5.94
N ARG A 10 -11.08 -47.16 -5.46
CA ARG A 10 -11.38 -46.85 -4.05
C ARG A 10 -11.65 -48.13 -3.25
N THR A 11 -11.32 -48.13 -1.97
CA THR A 11 -11.84 -49.05 -0.95
C THR A 11 -12.59 -48.29 0.13
N THR A 12 -13.80 -48.75 0.39
CA THR A 12 -14.78 -48.25 1.35
C THR A 12 -14.78 -49.13 2.60
N LEU A 13 -15.06 -48.49 3.75
CA LEU A 13 -15.89 -48.95 4.86
C LEU A 13 -15.45 -50.17 5.71
N ALA A 14 -15.30 -49.92 7.02
CA ALA A 14 -15.65 -50.89 8.06
C ALA A 14 -16.42 -50.17 9.18
N ILE A 15 -17.68 -50.57 9.33
CA ILE A 15 -18.63 -50.22 10.38
C ILE A 15 -18.30 -51.09 11.60
N ALA A 16 -18.33 -50.51 12.80
CA ALA A 16 -18.51 -51.26 14.04
C ALA A 16 -19.50 -50.52 14.95
N THR A 17 -20.72 -51.04 14.97
CA THR A 17 -21.79 -50.74 15.92
C THR A 17 -21.55 -51.50 17.23
N ALA A 18 -21.66 -50.82 18.37
CA ALA A 18 -21.93 -51.47 19.65
C ALA A 18 -23.01 -50.67 20.39
N VAL A 19 -24.16 -51.30 20.52
CA VAL A 19 -25.33 -50.88 21.31
C VAL A 19 -25.14 -51.39 22.73
N ALA A 20 -25.38 -50.55 23.74
CA ALA A 20 -25.82 -50.99 25.05
C ALA A 20 -26.67 -49.90 25.72
N ALA A 21 -27.90 -50.28 26.06
CA ALA A 21 -28.86 -49.60 26.94
C ALA A 21 -28.23 -49.30 28.31
N GLY A 22 -28.70 -48.40 29.17
CA GLY A 22 -29.93 -47.63 29.25
C GLY A 22 -30.11 -47.25 30.73
N ALA A 23 -30.59 -46.04 31.01
CA ALA A 23 -31.24 -45.68 32.28
C ALA A 23 -31.96 -44.34 32.08
N LEU A 24 -33.28 -44.40 31.95
CA LEU A 24 -34.17 -43.25 32.10
C LEU A 24 -34.28 -42.90 33.59
N LEU A 25 -34.10 -41.63 33.93
CA LEU A 25 -34.90 -40.97 34.96
C LEU A 25 -35.32 -39.58 34.47
N ALA A 26 -36.64 -39.39 34.45
CA ALA A 26 -37.33 -38.18 34.04
C ALA A 26 -37.22 -37.07 35.10
N THR A 27 -37.18 -35.81 34.67
CA THR A 27 -38.19 -34.77 34.94
C THR A 27 -37.64 -33.37 34.68
N GLY A 28 -38.48 -32.50 34.11
CA GLY A 28 -38.23 -31.05 34.06
C GLY A 28 -38.19 -30.45 32.67
N VAL A 29 -39.34 -30.41 31.98
CA VAL A 29 -39.53 -29.52 30.82
C VAL A 29 -39.67 -28.09 31.34
N SER A 30 -38.68 -27.24 31.05
CA SER A 30 -38.88 -25.79 30.95
C SER A 30 -38.56 -25.37 29.53
N THR A 31 -39.56 -24.79 28.88
CA THR A 31 -39.49 -24.25 27.53
C THR A 31 -38.60 -23.01 27.51
N GLY A 32 -37.44 -23.12 26.87
CA GLY A 32 -36.58 -21.99 26.49
C GLY A 32 -36.05 -22.22 25.08
N ALA A 33 -36.35 -21.30 24.17
CA ALA A 33 -36.04 -21.38 22.75
C ALA A 33 -34.58 -21.79 22.49
N SER A 34 -34.37 -22.91 21.80
CA SER A 34 -33.05 -23.31 21.31
C SER A 34 -32.71 -22.50 20.05
N ALA A 35 -31.89 -21.47 20.24
CA ALA A 35 -31.08 -20.94 19.16
C ALA A 35 -30.19 -22.07 18.60
N GLN A 36 -30.14 -22.16 17.28
CA GLN A 36 -29.28 -23.05 16.51
C GLN A 36 -27.82 -22.85 16.98
N PRO A 37 -27.04 -23.92 17.28
CA PRO A 37 -25.65 -23.75 17.68
C PRO A 37 -24.88 -23.18 16.49
N ALA A 38 -24.29 -21.99 16.69
CA ALA A 38 -23.27 -21.48 15.80
C ALA A 38 -22.19 -22.55 15.61
N ALA A 39 -21.71 -22.70 14.37
CA ALA A 39 -20.58 -23.56 14.05
C ALA A 39 -19.45 -23.32 15.06
N GLY A 40 -19.08 -24.37 15.79
CA GLY A 40 -18.12 -24.29 16.88
C GLY A 40 -16.81 -23.67 16.40
N LYS A 41 -16.47 -22.49 16.91
CA LYS A 41 -15.08 -22.02 16.91
C LYS A 41 -14.27 -23.10 17.62
N ALA A 42 -13.28 -23.66 16.94
CA ALA A 42 -12.31 -24.56 17.57
C ALA A 42 -11.84 -23.91 18.88
N ALA A 43 -11.88 -24.67 19.99
CA ALA A 43 -11.37 -24.17 21.26
C ALA A 43 -9.91 -23.72 21.04
N PRO A 44 -9.53 -22.50 21.46
CA PRO A 44 -8.16 -22.05 21.30
C PRO A 44 -7.22 -23.04 21.95
N LEU A 45 -6.18 -23.45 21.23
CA LEU A 45 -5.14 -24.32 21.76
C LEU A 45 -4.52 -23.64 22.98
N ALA A 46 -4.33 -24.37 24.08
CA ALA A 46 -3.90 -23.82 25.36
C ALA A 46 -2.60 -23.00 25.26
N ALA A 47 -1.67 -23.42 24.40
CA ALA A 47 -0.39 -22.75 24.13
C ALA A 47 -0.44 -21.74 22.95
N ALA A 48 -1.62 -21.28 22.55
CA ALA A 48 -1.75 -20.24 21.54
C ALA A 48 -1.62 -18.86 22.18
N PRO A 49 -0.97 -17.89 21.50
CA PRO A 49 -0.91 -16.51 21.97
C PRO A 49 -2.31 -15.90 22.15
N GLN A 50 -2.54 -15.30 23.32
CA GLN A 50 -3.72 -14.49 23.60
C GLN A 50 -3.55 -13.08 23.01
N LEU A 51 -4.59 -12.59 22.32
CA LEU A 51 -4.62 -11.20 21.86
C LEU A 51 -4.85 -10.27 23.07
N LEU A 52 -3.83 -9.50 23.43
CA LEU A 52 -3.89 -8.50 24.50
C LEU A 52 -4.25 -7.12 23.94
N SER A 53 -4.94 -6.29 24.73
CA SER A 53 -5.07 -4.86 24.41
C SER A 53 -3.70 -4.16 24.50
N ASN A 54 -3.54 -3.05 23.79
CA ASN A 54 -2.30 -2.26 23.81
C ASN A 54 -1.91 -1.82 25.24
N SER A 55 -2.88 -1.45 26.06
CA SER A 55 -2.65 -1.05 27.46
C SER A 55 -2.19 -2.23 28.33
N ALA A 56 -2.80 -3.41 28.16
CA ALA A 56 -2.42 -4.62 28.90
C ALA A 56 -1.00 -5.09 28.53
N ARG A 57 -0.65 -5.08 27.24
CA ARG A 57 0.71 -5.42 26.78
C ARG A 57 1.74 -4.43 27.34
N THR A 58 1.43 -3.13 27.32
CA THR A 58 2.32 -2.09 27.85
C THR A 58 2.58 -2.27 29.34
N ALA A 59 1.53 -2.56 30.13
CA ALA A 59 1.67 -2.82 31.56
C ALA A 59 2.56 -4.04 31.85
N LEU A 60 2.37 -5.14 31.10
CA LEU A 60 3.21 -6.34 31.23
C LEU A 60 4.68 -6.07 30.88
N VAL A 61 4.95 -5.31 29.82
CA VAL A 61 6.32 -4.91 29.46
C VAL A 61 6.98 -4.11 30.59
N GLN A 62 6.26 -3.16 31.17
CA GLN A 62 6.76 -2.36 32.30
C GLN A 62 7.03 -3.21 33.54
N GLU A 63 6.11 -4.10 33.89
CA GLU A 63 6.27 -5.06 35.00
C GLU A 63 7.53 -5.93 34.80
N LYS A 64 7.68 -6.53 33.61
CA LYS A 64 8.85 -7.38 33.33
C LYS A 64 10.15 -6.59 33.21
N GLN A 65 10.08 -5.32 32.83
CA GLN A 65 11.25 -4.45 32.80
C GLN A 65 11.72 -4.09 34.21
N ALA A 66 10.79 -3.91 35.15
CA ALA A 66 11.12 -3.71 36.56
C ALA A 66 11.77 -4.97 37.17
N ALA A 67 11.27 -6.16 36.83
CA ALA A 67 11.79 -7.45 37.30
C ALA A 67 13.07 -7.95 36.58
N ALA A 68 13.58 -7.17 35.62
CA ALA A 68 14.71 -7.57 34.77
C ALA A 68 16.02 -7.85 35.57
N PRO A 69 16.37 -7.08 36.63
CA PRO A 69 17.55 -7.38 37.45
C PRO A 69 17.47 -8.70 38.20
N GLU A 70 16.33 -9.03 38.83
CA GLU A 70 16.18 -10.32 39.51
C GLU A 70 16.18 -11.47 38.50
N THR A 71 15.51 -11.29 37.36
CA THR A 71 15.49 -12.27 36.28
C THR A 71 16.91 -12.58 35.79
N ALA A 72 17.75 -11.55 35.59
CA ALA A 72 19.14 -11.74 35.18
C ALA A 72 19.96 -12.58 36.18
N GLN A 73 19.73 -12.39 37.49
CA GLN A 73 20.37 -13.20 38.54
C GLN A 73 19.86 -14.65 38.51
N GLN A 74 18.55 -14.86 38.42
CA GLN A 74 17.93 -16.19 38.40
C GLN A 74 18.42 -17.05 37.24
N ILE A 75 18.65 -16.45 36.07
CA ILE A 75 19.10 -17.16 34.87
C ILE A 75 20.64 -17.20 34.71
N GLY A 76 21.37 -16.73 35.74
CA GLY A 76 22.82 -16.86 35.86
C GLY A 76 23.63 -15.94 34.95
N LEU A 77 23.16 -14.73 34.65
CA LEU A 77 23.94 -13.76 33.86
C LEU A 77 25.06 -13.13 34.69
N GLY A 78 26.15 -12.73 34.02
CA GLY A 78 27.26 -12.05 34.69
C GLY A 78 26.89 -10.63 35.16
N THR A 79 27.63 -10.08 36.12
CA THR A 79 27.35 -8.74 36.72
C THR A 79 27.46 -7.57 35.75
N LYS A 80 28.15 -7.76 34.61
CA LYS A 80 28.24 -6.77 33.53
C LYS A 80 27.06 -6.85 32.58
N GLU A 81 26.24 -7.89 32.68
CA GLU A 81 25.12 -8.13 31.78
C GLU A 81 23.82 -7.57 32.36
N LYS A 82 23.03 -6.92 31.53
CA LYS A 82 21.69 -6.44 31.90
C LYS A 82 20.67 -6.81 30.83
N LEU A 83 19.44 -7.02 31.26
CA LEU A 83 18.30 -7.35 30.41
C LEU A 83 17.44 -6.11 30.14
N VAL A 84 17.03 -5.95 28.88
CA VAL A 84 16.08 -4.92 28.43
C VAL A 84 14.92 -5.63 27.75
N VAL A 85 13.71 -5.46 28.27
CA VAL A 85 12.51 -6.11 27.72
C VAL A 85 12.21 -5.51 26.35
N LYS A 86 11.95 -6.41 25.39
CA LYS A 86 11.46 -6.04 24.05
C LYS A 86 9.99 -6.34 23.88
N ASP A 87 9.56 -7.50 24.37
CA ASP A 87 8.18 -7.91 24.22
C ASP A 87 7.77 -8.90 25.30
N VAL A 88 6.46 -8.99 25.54
CA VAL A 88 5.83 -10.00 26.39
C VAL A 88 4.65 -10.59 25.62
N VAL A 89 4.70 -11.89 25.37
CA VAL A 89 3.58 -12.67 24.84
C VAL A 89 2.96 -13.45 25.98
N LYS A 90 1.62 -13.48 26.04
CA LYS A 90 0.86 -14.29 26.98
C LYS A 90 0.05 -15.31 26.21
N ASP A 91 0.15 -16.58 26.59
CA ASP A 91 -0.66 -17.64 26.00
C ASP A 91 -2.00 -17.79 26.73
N VAL A 92 -2.95 -18.48 26.09
CA VAL A 92 -4.31 -18.70 26.61
C VAL A 92 -4.31 -19.45 27.94
N ASP A 93 -3.36 -20.36 28.16
CA ASP A 93 -3.17 -21.07 29.44
C ASP A 93 -2.55 -20.21 30.56
N GLY A 94 -2.15 -18.97 30.23
CA GLY A 94 -1.57 -18.01 31.16
C GLY A 94 -0.04 -18.01 31.18
N THR A 95 0.63 -18.85 30.39
CA THR A 95 2.09 -18.85 30.24
C THR A 95 2.55 -17.51 29.67
N LEU A 96 3.69 -17.02 30.15
CA LEU A 96 4.33 -15.79 29.67
C LEU A 96 5.65 -16.09 28.97
N HIS A 97 5.89 -15.39 27.88
CA HIS A 97 7.14 -15.41 27.13
C HIS A 97 7.70 -14.00 27.03
N THR A 98 8.71 -13.71 27.85
CA THR A 98 9.34 -12.38 27.88
C THR A 98 10.60 -12.40 27.03
N ARG A 99 10.62 -11.61 25.95
CA ARG A 99 11.79 -11.42 25.10
C ARG A 99 12.65 -10.29 25.63
N TYR A 100 13.95 -10.53 25.73
CA TYR A 100 14.94 -9.56 26.18
C TYR A 100 16.06 -9.35 25.15
N GLU A 101 16.47 -8.10 24.99
CA GLU A 101 17.83 -7.77 24.56
C GLU A 101 18.79 -7.79 25.76
N ARG A 102 20.08 -8.03 25.49
CA ARG A 102 21.15 -7.93 26.50
C ARG A 102 22.03 -6.71 26.24
N THR A 103 22.54 -6.16 27.32
CA THR A 103 23.72 -5.28 27.29
C THR A 103 24.87 -5.94 28.06
N TYR A 104 26.11 -5.63 27.71
CA TYR A 104 27.32 -5.99 28.44
C TYR A 104 28.16 -4.75 28.69
N ALA A 105 28.40 -4.41 29.97
CA ALA A 105 29.06 -3.17 30.38
C ALA A 105 28.46 -1.91 29.74
N GLY A 106 27.12 -1.91 29.57
CA GLY A 106 26.37 -0.82 28.94
C GLY A 106 26.34 -0.83 27.41
N LEU A 107 27.04 -1.75 26.75
CA LEU A 107 27.02 -1.90 25.28
C LEU A 107 25.95 -2.90 24.85
N PRO A 108 25.18 -2.65 23.77
CA PRO A 108 24.25 -3.62 23.20
C PRO A 108 24.97 -4.91 22.79
N VAL A 109 24.35 -6.07 23.01
CA VAL A 109 24.87 -7.38 22.57
C VAL A 109 24.06 -7.89 21.38
N LEU A 110 24.64 -7.83 20.18
CA LEU A 110 24.01 -8.33 18.96
C LEU A 110 24.14 -9.85 18.88
N GLY A 111 23.02 -10.57 18.72
CA GLY A 111 22.95 -12.03 18.80
C GLY A 111 23.03 -12.60 20.22
N GLY A 112 22.86 -11.74 21.24
CA GLY A 112 22.84 -12.15 22.64
C GLY A 112 21.44 -12.32 23.24
N ASP A 113 20.37 -12.00 22.49
CA ASP A 113 18.99 -11.98 22.98
C ASP A 113 18.51 -13.33 23.55
N LEU A 114 17.49 -13.27 24.38
CA LEU A 114 16.91 -14.44 25.01
C LEU A 114 15.41 -14.28 25.28
N VAL A 115 14.73 -15.42 25.45
CA VAL A 115 13.34 -15.49 25.87
C VAL A 115 13.25 -16.28 27.16
N VAL A 116 12.61 -15.71 28.19
CA VAL A 116 12.29 -16.40 29.44
C VAL A 116 10.84 -16.86 29.39
N HIS A 117 10.62 -18.15 29.57
CA HIS A 117 9.30 -18.78 29.61
C HIS A 117 8.89 -19.00 31.07
N THR A 118 7.73 -18.48 31.44
CA THR A 118 7.25 -18.44 32.83
C THR A 118 5.84 -19.01 32.91
N ALA A 119 5.64 -19.97 33.80
CA ALA A 119 4.34 -20.58 34.08
C ALA A 119 3.33 -19.55 34.60
N PRO A 120 2.00 -19.83 34.55
CA PRO A 120 0.98 -18.98 35.17
C PRO A 120 1.22 -18.70 36.66
N SER A 121 1.93 -19.59 37.35
CA SER A 121 2.34 -19.45 38.76
C SER A 121 3.48 -18.46 38.99
N GLY A 122 4.10 -17.92 37.93
CA GLY A 122 5.27 -17.04 38.00
C GLY A 122 6.62 -17.77 38.04
N LYS A 123 6.64 -19.11 38.02
CA LYS A 123 7.88 -19.91 37.99
C LYS A 123 8.50 -19.93 36.59
N THR A 124 9.80 -19.69 36.47
CA THR A 124 10.54 -19.89 35.21
C THR A 124 10.58 -21.37 34.84
N GLU A 125 10.13 -21.69 33.63
CA GLU A 125 10.13 -23.05 33.07
C GLU A 125 11.33 -23.30 32.17
N GLY A 126 11.81 -22.25 31.48
CA GLY A 126 12.97 -22.36 30.59
C GLY A 126 13.46 -21.02 30.08
N VAL A 127 14.68 -21.03 29.53
CA VAL A 127 15.29 -19.86 28.88
C VAL A 127 15.82 -20.28 27.52
N THR A 128 15.27 -19.70 26.47
CA THR A 128 15.79 -19.82 25.11
C THR A 128 16.84 -18.74 24.89
N LYS A 129 18.09 -19.10 24.59
CA LYS A 129 19.21 -18.14 24.42
C LYS A 129 19.71 -18.15 22.97
N ALA A 130 19.89 -16.98 22.36
CA ALA A 130 20.56 -16.86 21.06
C ALA A 130 22.04 -17.23 21.14
N HIS A 131 22.69 -16.91 22.26
CA HIS A 131 24.07 -17.30 22.55
C HIS A 131 24.15 -18.05 23.89
N ALA A 132 24.54 -19.34 23.83
CA ALA A 132 24.54 -20.23 24.99
C ALA A 132 25.66 -19.92 26.00
N ALA A 133 26.81 -19.43 25.53
CA ALA A 133 27.94 -19.10 26.40
C ALA A 133 27.72 -17.78 27.16
N ALA A 134 28.45 -17.61 28.27
CA ALA A 134 28.50 -16.33 28.98
C ALA A 134 29.11 -15.26 28.07
N ILE A 135 28.50 -14.07 28.01
CA ILE A 135 29.05 -12.96 27.24
C ILE A 135 30.24 -12.41 28.01
N LYS A 136 31.45 -12.63 27.47
CA LYS A 136 32.69 -12.15 28.06
C LYS A 136 33.62 -11.69 26.94
N VAL A 137 34.06 -10.43 27.04
CA VAL A 137 35.05 -9.84 26.13
C VAL A 137 36.30 -9.43 26.89
N ALA A 138 37.46 -9.50 26.23
CA ALA A 138 38.75 -9.17 26.84
C ALA A 138 38.86 -7.68 27.22
N THR A 139 38.24 -6.79 26.45
CA THR A 139 38.21 -5.35 26.68
C THR A 139 36.98 -4.72 26.02
N VAL A 140 36.54 -3.57 26.52
CA VAL A 140 35.53 -2.69 25.91
C VAL A 140 36.16 -1.44 25.28
N THR A 141 37.48 -1.38 25.25
CA THR A 141 38.27 -0.33 24.60
C THR A 141 38.64 -0.78 23.18
N PRO A 142 38.18 -0.08 22.13
CA PRO A 142 38.49 -0.43 20.75
C PRO A 142 39.97 -0.15 20.43
N LYS A 143 40.58 -0.97 19.56
CA LYS A 143 41.94 -0.73 19.02
C LYS A 143 41.92 0.02 17.70
N ILE A 144 40.79 -0.04 16.97
CA ILE A 144 40.58 0.77 15.76
C ILE A 144 39.75 2.00 16.09
N SER A 145 39.89 3.06 15.27
CA SER A 145 39.02 4.23 15.37
C SER A 145 37.65 3.95 14.74
N THR A 146 36.63 4.67 15.21
CA THR A 146 35.29 4.67 14.62
C THR A 146 35.34 5.04 13.13
N ALA A 147 36.16 6.03 12.75
CA ALA A 147 36.36 6.44 11.36
C ALA A 147 36.87 5.31 10.44
N LYS A 148 37.65 4.36 10.98
CA LYS A 148 38.09 3.18 10.21
C LYS A 148 36.92 2.23 9.92
N ALA A 149 36.04 2.02 10.89
CA ALA A 149 34.82 1.22 10.69
C ALA A 149 33.84 1.92 9.72
N GLU A 150 33.67 3.23 9.84
CA GLU A 150 32.86 4.04 8.92
C GLU A 150 33.35 3.96 7.47
N LYS A 151 34.66 4.12 7.25
CA LYS A 151 35.25 4.00 5.92
C LYS A 151 35.03 2.61 5.32
N GLN A 152 35.13 1.55 6.13
CA GLN A 152 34.86 0.18 5.67
C GLN A 152 33.40 0.01 5.28
N ALA A 153 32.46 0.47 6.10
CA ALA A 153 31.03 0.38 5.80
C ALA A 153 30.65 1.15 4.53
N LEU A 154 31.20 2.35 4.34
CA LEU A 154 30.98 3.15 3.12
C LEU A 154 31.56 2.48 1.88
N THR A 155 32.70 1.81 2.00
CA THR A 155 33.29 1.05 0.89
C THR A 155 32.37 -0.11 0.47
N ILE A 156 31.80 -0.81 1.45
CA ILE A 156 30.84 -1.90 1.20
C ILE A 156 29.55 -1.35 0.61
N ALA A 157 28.99 -0.27 1.18
CA ALA A 157 27.78 0.37 0.69
C ALA A 157 27.95 0.85 -0.77
N LYS A 158 29.09 1.46 -1.10
CA LYS A 158 29.42 1.88 -2.47
C LYS A 158 29.51 0.70 -3.44
N ALA A 159 30.07 -0.43 -3.00
CA ALA A 159 30.11 -1.65 -3.81
C ALA A 159 28.71 -2.24 -4.05
N ALA A 160 27.73 -1.89 -3.21
CA ALA A 160 26.32 -2.25 -3.34
C ALA A 160 25.47 -1.13 -3.98
N GLY A 161 26.07 -0.14 -4.65
CA GLY A 161 25.34 0.90 -5.39
C GLY A 161 25.01 2.17 -4.60
N SER A 162 25.46 2.30 -3.35
CA SER A 162 25.19 3.52 -2.56
C SER A 162 26.05 4.71 -2.99
N ASP A 163 25.41 5.86 -3.21
CA ASP A 163 26.06 7.15 -3.48
C ASP A 163 26.48 7.92 -2.20
N LYS A 164 26.28 7.33 -1.01
CA LYS A 164 26.61 8.00 0.26
C LYS A 164 28.11 8.19 0.44
N THR A 165 28.46 9.38 0.89
CA THR A 165 29.84 9.77 1.21
C THR A 165 30.15 9.78 2.70
N ALA A 166 29.13 9.62 3.55
CA ALA A 166 29.24 9.57 5.01
C ALA A 166 28.30 8.50 5.59
N ALA A 167 28.72 7.85 6.67
CA ALA A 167 27.88 6.91 7.41
C ALA A 167 26.84 7.69 8.24
N ASP A 168 25.65 7.11 8.42
CA ASP A 168 24.60 7.75 9.21
C ASP A 168 24.87 7.63 10.72
N GLY A 169 25.67 6.64 11.12
CA GLY A 169 26.20 6.55 12.48
C GLY A 169 27.04 5.30 12.72
N ALA A 170 27.83 5.33 13.80
CA ALA A 170 28.59 4.17 14.24
C ALA A 170 28.58 4.09 15.78
N ARG A 171 28.29 2.91 16.32
CA ARG A 171 28.26 2.66 17.77
C ARG A 171 29.04 1.43 18.16
N LYS A 172 29.54 1.39 19.41
CA LYS A 172 30.16 0.21 19.99
C LYS A 172 29.09 -0.79 20.40
N VAL A 173 29.30 -2.06 20.05
CA VAL A 173 28.44 -3.20 20.39
C VAL A 173 29.31 -4.38 20.82
N ILE A 174 28.73 -5.36 21.48
CA ILE A 174 29.31 -6.69 21.59
C ILE A 174 28.68 -7.57 20.50
N TRP A 175 29.48 -8.12 19.61
CA TRP A 175 29.03 -9.11 18.65
C TRP A 175 29.05 -10.49 19.29
N ALA A 176 27.90 -11.17 19.33
CA ALA A 176 27.73 -12.55 19.82
C ALA A 176 26.91 -13.43 18.85
N GLY A 177 26.62 -12.93 17.64
CA GLY A 177 25.85 -13.67 16.62
C GLY A 177 26.59 -14.87 16.01
N SER A 178 27.92 -14.93 16.16
CA SER A 178 28.74 -16.07 15.76
C SER A 178 30.06 -16.08 16.51
N GLY A 179 30.65 -17.27 16.68
CA GLY A 179 31.95 -17.45 17.31
C GLY A 179 32.00 -16.98 18.77
N THR A 180 33.20 -16.62 19.25
CA THR A 180 33.38 -16.05 20.59
C THR A 180 32.95 -14.59 20.61
N PRO A 181 32.22 -14.12 21.65
CA PRO A 181 31.84 -12.72 21.74
C PRO A 181 33.03 -11.76 21.69
N VAL A 182 32.91 -10.69 20.89
CA VAL A 182 33.96 -9.67 20.71
C VAL A 182 33.38 -8.25 20.76
N LEU A 183 34.21 -7.29 21.14
CA LEU A 183 33.89 -5.87 20.96
C LEU A 183 33.91 -5.55 19.47
N ALA A 184 32.85 -4.90 18.99
CA ALA A 184 32.69 -4.50 17.60
C ALA A 184 32.16 -3.08 17.47
N TYR A 185 32.26 -2.52 16.27
CA TYR A 185 31.50 -1.38 15.82
C TYR A 185 30.35 -1.86 14.95
N GLU A 186 29.15 -1.37 15.19
CA GLU A 186 28.05 -1.40 14.23
C GLU A 186 28.00 -0.04 13.54
N THR A 187 28.23 -0.03 12.24
CA THR A 187 28.13 1.16 11.40
C THR A 187 26.91 1.04 10.49
N ILE A 188 26.13 2.11 10.41
CA ILE A 188 24.92 2.20 9.60
C ILE A 188 25.18 3.12 8.41
N VAL A 189 24.87 2.64 7.21
CA VAL A 189 24.84 3.44 5.98
C VAL A 189 23.49 3.22 5.31
N GLY A 190 22.58 4.19 5.42
CA GLY A 190 21.29 4.20 4.72
C GLY A 190 21.41 4.76 3.31
N GLY A 191 20.37 4.61 2.49
CA GLY A 191 20.39 5.03 1.09
C GLY A 191 19.30 4.36 0.26
N PHE A 192 19.56 4.21 -1.04
CA PHE A 192 18.75 3.46 -1.98
C PHE A 192 19.63 2.40 -2.68
N GLN A 193 19.03 1.28 -3.06
CA GLN A 193 19.61 0.32 -4.00
C GLN A 193 19.44 0.83 -5.45
N ASP A 194 20.13 0.18 -6.41
CA ASP A 194 20.05 0.53 -7.84
C ASP A 194 18.62 0.49 -8.42
N ASP A 195 17.73 -0.30 -7.82
CA ASP A 195 16.31 -0.42 -8.19
C ASP A 195 15.39 0.61 -7.51
N GLY A 196 15.97 1.51 -6.70
CA GLY A 196 15.24 2.53 -5.95
C GLY A 196 14.70 2.07 -4.60
N THR A 197 14.95 0.83 -4.16
CA THR A 197 14.55 0.32 -2.82
C THR A 197 15.33 1.03 -1.71
N PRO A 198 14.71 1.56 -0.64
CA PRO A 198 15.44 2.14 0.47
C PRO A 198 16.29 1.05 1.15
N ASN A 199 17.52 1.37 1.51
CA ASN A 199 18.40 0.46 2.23
C ASN A 199 18.90 1.09 3.53
N GLN A 200 19.27 0.21 4.46
CA GLN A 200 19.95 0.57 5.70
C GLN A 200 20.97 -0.52 5.95
N LEU A 201 22.17 -0.37 5.38
CA LEU A 201 23.21 -1.36 5.53
C LEU A 201 23.85 -1.23 6.91
N HIS A 202 23.73 -2.27 7.72
CA HIS A 202 24.47 -2.42 8.97
C HIS A 202 25.73 -3.24 8.70
N VAL A 203 26.89 -2.70 9.04
CA VAL A 203 28.18 -3.42 8.96
C VAL A 203 28.75 -3.56 10.36
N ILE A 204 28.98 -4.81 10.76
CA ILE A 204 29.60 -5.15 12.04
C ILE A 204 31.09 -5.35 11.82
N THR A 205 31.91 -4.52 12.45
CA THR A 205 33.37 -4.50 12.31
C THR A 205 34.03 -4.84 13.64
N ASP A 206 34.90 -5.85 13.66
CA ASP A 206 35.69 -6.21 14.83
C ASP A 206 36.53 -5.01 15.31
N ALA A 207 36.34 -4.57 16.54
CA ALA A 207 36.95 -3.35 17.05
C ALA A 207 38.43 -3.51 17.41
N ALA A 208 38.97 -4.74 17.41
CA ALA A 208 40.37 -5.01 17.65
C ALA A 208 41.19 -5.08 16.34
N THR A 209 40.59 -5.63 15.27
CA THR A 209 41.28 -5.98 14.02
C THR A 209 40.84 -5.14 12.83
N GLY A 210 39.62 -4.61 12.84
CA GLY A 210 38.99 -3.97 11.67
C GLY A 210 38.47 -4.96 10.63
N LYS A 211 38.34 -6.24 10.97
CA LYS A 211 37.74 -7.24 10.08
C LYS A 211 36.21 -7.11 10.11
N LYS A 212 35.56 -7.19 8.94
CA LYS A 212 34.10 -7.36 8.85
C LYS A 212 33.69 -8.68 9.49
N LEU A 213 32.82 -8.62 10.48
CA LEU A 213 32.23 -9.77 11.17
C LEU A 213 30.92 -10.19 10.53
N PHE A 214 30.08 -9.22 10.18
CA PHE A 214 28.75 -9.46 9.64
C PHE A 214 28.24 -8.21 8.92
N GLU A 215 27.25 -8.36 8.03
CA GLU A 215 26.48 -7.26 7.48
C GLU A 215 25.04 -7.70 7.23
N TYR A 216 24.09 -6.77 7.33
CA TYR A 216 22.68 -7.04 7.04
C TYR A 216 21.94 -5.77 6.62
N GLN A 217 20.80 -5.94 5.96
CA GLN A 217 19.88 -4.85 5.65
C GLN A 217 18.91 -4.67 6.83
N GLY A 218 18.85 -3.45 7.38
CA GLY A 218 17.94 -3.07 8.46
C GLY A 218 16.58 -2.57 7.95
N ILE A 219 16.39 -2.51 6.62
CA ILE A 219 15.13 -2.18 5.95
C ILE A 219 14.60 -3.43 5.26
N GLU A 220 13.37 -3.80 5.59
CA GLU A 220 12.66 -4.94 4.99
C GLU A 220 11.31 -4.48 4.43
N ASN A 221 10.93 -5.01 3.27
CA ASN A 221 9.55 -4.88 2.78
C ASN A 221 8.64 -5.71 3.68
N ALA A 222 7.54 -5.10 4.12
CA ALA A 222 6.52 -5.73 4.93
C ALA A 222 5.15 -5.57 4.27
N THR A 223 4.23 -6.47 4.59
CA THR A 223 2.83 -6.35 4.20
C THR A 223 2.02 -5.91 5.42
N GLY A 224 1.54 -4.68 5.39
CA GLY A 224 0.64 -4.12 6.39
C GLY A 224 -0.83 -4.33 6.02
N THR A 225 -1.69 -4.16 7.00
CA THR A 225 -3.15 -4.19 6.82
C THR A 225 -3.68 -2.77 6.82
N GLY A 226 -4.24 -2.31 5.71
CA GLY A 226 -4.93 -1.04 5.60
C GLY A 226 -6.43 -1.20 5.81
N LYS A 227 -7.00 -0.54 6.82
CA LYS A 227 -8.44 -0.34 7.00
C LYS A 227 -8.79 1.03 6.41
N THR A 228 -9.11 1.01 5.13
CA THR A 228 -9.36 2.18 4.29
C THR A 228 -10.80 2.65 4.44
N LEU A 229 -11.09 3.90 4.10
CA LEU A 229 -12.44 4.45 4.14
C LEU A 229 -13.28 3.92 2.97
N TYR A 230 -12.69 3.83 1.78
CA TYR A 230 -13.43 3.58 0.54
C TYR A 230 -13.24 2.17 -0.02
N SER A 231 -12.09 1.54 0.22
CA SER A 231 -11.72 0.26 -0.40
C SER A 231 -11.76 -0.94 0.57
N GLY A 232 -12.36 -0.77 1.75
CA GLY A 232 -12.46 -1.81 2.78
C GLY A 232 -11.13 -2.13 3.45
N THR A 233 -10.89 -3.42 3.74
CA THR A 233 -9.59 -3.88 4.29
C THR A 233 -8.70 -4.40 3.18
N VAL A 234 -7.53 -3.79 3.00
CA VAL A 234 -6.59 -4.06 1.91
C VAL A 234 -5.19 -4.38 2.43
N SER A 235 -4.36 -4.96 1.57
CA SER A 235 -2.93 -5.14 1.85
C SER A 235 -2.15 -3.89 1.40
N LEU A 236 -1.30 -3.39 2.28
CA LEU A 236 -0.39 -2.27 1.99
C LEU A 236 1.05 -2.77 2.00
N THR A 237 1.84 -2.36 1.02
CA THR A 237 3.28 -2.55 1.07
C THR A 237 3.87 -1.46 1.95
N THR A 238 4.57 -1.87 2.99
CA THR A 238 5.21 -0.99 3.95
C THR A 238 6.67 -1.34 4.11
N THR A 239 7.41 -0.47 4.78
CA THR A 239 8.81 -0.72 5.10
C THR A 239 8.99 -0.86 6.60
N LEU A 240 9.61 -1.95 7.06
CA LEU A 240 10.03 -2.13 8.44
C LEU A 240 11.49 -1.68 8.59
N SER A 241 11.75 -0.80 9.56
CA SER A 241 13.09 -0.47 10.04
C SER A 241 13.14 -0.63 11.56
N GLY A 242 13.94 -1.59 12.03
CA GLY A 242 13.97 -1.99 13.44
C GLY A 242 12.61 -2.53 13.91
N THR A 243 11.89 -1.75 14.73
CA THR A 243 10.54 -2.10 15.23
C THR A 243 9.46 -1.16 14.71
N THR A 244 9.80 -0.29 13.75
CA THR A 244 8.91 0.76 13.23
C THR A 244 8.61 0.48 11.77
N TYR A 245 7.32 0.35 11.47
CA TYR A 245 6.80 0.32 10.11
C TYR A 245 6.55 1.75 9.62
N SER A 246 6.80 2.01 8.34
CA SER A 246 6.44 3.23 7.66
C SER A 246 5.56 2.96 6.44
N LEU A 247 4.68 3.90 6.08
CA LEU A 247 4.00 3.89 4.78
C LEU A 247 4.97 4.30 3.67
N THR A 248 5.96 3.43 3.44
CA THR A 248 6.91 3.48 2.33
C THR A 248 6.77 2.17 1.56
N ASP A 249 6.35 2.27 0.31
CA ASP A 249 6.29 1.15 -0.62
C ASP A 249 7.58 1.13 -1.45
N ALA A 250 8.55 0.32 -1.04
CA ALA A 250 9.79 0.18 -1.80
C ALA A 250 9.63 -0.61 -3.10
N SER A 251 8.56 -1.39 -3.25
CA SER A 251 8.32 -2.21 -4.45
C SER A 251 7.80 -1.40 -5.64
N ARG A 252 7.27 -0.19 -5.38
CA ARG A 252 6.68 0.72 -6.38
C ARG A 252 7.39 2.06 -6.40
N GLY A 253 8.70 2.01 -6.65
CA GLY A 253 9.54 3.21 -6.81
C GLY A 253 9.72 4.03 -5.52
N SER A 254 9.64 3.39 -4.35
CA SER A 254 9.79 4.06 -3.05
C SER A 254 8.73 5.12 -2.74
N HIS A 255 7.48 4.88 -3.19
CA HIS A 255 6.34 5.76 -2.89
C HIS A 255 6.16 5.91 -1.37
N LYS A 256 5.83 7.13 -0.92
CA LYS A 256 5.69 7.45 0.51
C LYS A 256 4.39 8.18 0.76
N THR A 257 3.79 7.96 1.92
CA THR A 257 2.59 8.70 2.35
C THR A 257 2.89 9.56 3.57
N TYR A 258 2.64 10.86 3.45
CA TYR A 258 2.96 11.87 4.44
C TYR A 258 1.70 12.53 5.03
N ASN A 259 1.84 12.98 6.27
CA ASN A 259 0.85 13.73 7.02
C ASN A 259 1.21 15.22 7.03
N LEU A 260 0.35 16.07 6.47
CA LEU A 260 0.54 17.52 6.53
C LEU A 260 -0.01 18.15 7.81
N LYS A 261 -0.79 17.42 8.62
CA LYS A 261 -1.36 17.89 9.90
C LYS A 261 -2.13 19.21 9.76
N HIS A 262 -2.96 19.31 8.72
CA HIS A 262 -3.68 20.51 8.30
C HIS A 262 -2.79 21.68 7.85
N GLY A 263 -1.49 21.45 7.64
CA GLY A 263 -0.62 22.38 6.94
C GLY A 263 -0.91 22.44 5.45
N THR A 264 -0.42 23.49 4.78
CA THR A 264 -0.62 23.74 3.35
C THR A 264 0.68 23.81 2.55
N SER A 265 1.82 23.45 3.17
CA SER A 265 3.14 23.51 2.52
C SER A 265 4.09 22.45 3.06
N GLY A 266 5.18 22.22 2.32
CA GLY A 266 6.18 21.21 2.64
C GLY A 266 5.74 19.79 2.30
N THR A 267 6.60 18.82 2.66
CA THR A 267 6.34 17.40 2.44
C THR A 267 5.44 16.81 3.52
N GLY A 268 5.55 17.27 4.76
CA GLY A 268 4.86 16.71 5.92
C GLY A 268 5.68 15.66 6.68
N THR A 269 5.03 14.93 7.58
CA THR A 269 5.66 13.87 8.40
C THR A 269 5.31 12.50 7.84
N LEU A 270 6.30 11.63 7.60
CA LEU A 270 6.05 10.25 7.12
C LEU A 270 5.21 9.49 8.15
N PHE A 271 4.17 8.79 7.70
CA PHE A 271 3.39 7.94 8.59
C PHE A 271 4.20 6.72 9.04
N THR A 272 4.25 6.51 10.36
CA THR A 272 4.94 5.39 10.98
C THR A 272 4.11 4.80 12.12
N ASN A 273 4.20 3.49 12.36
CA ASN A 273 3.65 2.85 13.55
C ASN A 273 4.44 1.59 13.93
N THR A 274 4.05 0.90 15.01
CA THR A 274 4.72 -0.33 15.50
C THR A 274 3.93 -1.62 15.27
N THR A 275 2.74 -1.54 14.66
CA THR A 275 1.79 -2.68 14.54
C THR A 275 1.53 -3.10 13.09
N ASN A 276 1.99 -2.32 12.11
CA ASN A 276 1.73 -2.46 10.68
C ASN A 276 0.24 -2.57 10.30
N THR A 277 -0.63 -2.02 11.15
CA THR A 277 -2.05 -1.88 10.86
C THR A 277 -2.37 -0.40 10.75
N TRP A 278 -3.00 -0.01 9.64
CA TRP A 278 -3.19 1.38 9.25
C TRP A 278 -4.68 1.67 9.14
N GLY A 279 -5.14 2.71 9.85
CA GLY A 279 -6.50 3.21 9.76
C GLY A 279 -7.48 2.45 10.63
N THR A 280 -8.67 3.00 10.71
CA THR A 280 -9.80 2.39 11.44
C THR A 280 -10.91 1.93 10.49
N GLY A 281 -10.86 2.35 9.23
CA GLY A 281 -11.93 2.16 8.25
C GLY A 281 -13.12 3.10 8.45
N ALA A 282 -12.94 4.17 9.24
CA ALA A 282 -13.96 5.17 9.51
C ALA A 282 -13.39 6.58 9.33
N ALA A 283 -14.26 7.50 8.90
CA ALA A 283 -13.91 8.90 8.77
C ALA A 283 -13.54 9.51 10.13
N SER A 284 -12.56 10.40 10.13
CA SER A 284 -12.06 11.07 11.34
C SER A 284 -11.51 12.45 10.99
N SER A 285 -11.85 13.45 11.79
CA SER A 285 -11.30 14.81 11.69
C SER A 285 -9.93 14.97 12.36
N SER A 286 -9.40 13.89 12.95
CA SER A 286 -8.08 13.89 13.56
C SER A 286 -7.00 13.65 12.51
N THR A 287 -6.04 14.56 12.44
CA THR A 287 -4.82 14.37 11.61
C THR A 287 -3.93 13.22 12.10
N THR A 288 -4.18 12.67 13.28
CA THR A 288 -3.46 11.47 13.76
C THR A 288 -4.13 10.16 13.34
N ASP A 289 -5.37 10.22 12.83
CA ASP A 289 -5.97 9.09 12.16
C ASP A 289 -5.22 8.82 10.85
N VAL A 290 -5.11 7.56 10.46
CA VAL A 290 -4.32 7.15 9.29
C VAL A 290 -5.18 6.43 8.26
N THR A 291 -6.51 6.55 8.34
CA THR A 291 -7.46 5.96 7.39
C THR A 291 -7.28 6.58 6.01
N ALA A 292 -7.32 7.93 5.91
CA ALA A 292 -7.03 8.63 4.65
C ALA A 292 -5.63 8.32 4.08
N ALA A 293 -4.66 8.11 4.97
CA ALA A 293 -3.31 7.71 4.57
C ALA A 293 -3.26 6.28 4.00
N ALA A 294 -4.08 5.36 4.54
CA ALA A 294 -4.23 4.01 4.03
C ALA A 294 -4.94 4.01 2.66
N ASP A 295 -5.98 4.82 2.48
CA ASP A 295 -6.63 5.05 1.18
C ASP A 295 -5.60 5.56 0.15
N ALA A 296 -4.89 6.64 0.47
CA ALA A 296 -3.90 7.25 -0.43
C ALA A 296 -2.71 6.32 -0.76
N ALA A 297 -2.28 5.49 0.19
CA ALA A 297 -1.23 4.49 -0.06
C ALA A 297 -1.74 3.38 -0.98
N TYR A 298 -2.96 2.87 -0.75
CA TYR A 298 -3.58 1.86 -1.59
C TYR A 298 -3.83 2.36 -3.01
N GLY A 299 -4.41 3.56 -3.17
CA GLY A 299 -4.63 4.18 -4.47
C GLY A 299 -3.34 4.38 -5.27
N ALA A 300 -2.25 4.76 -4.62
CA ALA A 300 -0.94 4.85 -5.28
C ALA A 300 -0.40 3.47 -5.72
N GLN A 301 -0.59 2.42 -4.91
CA GLN A 301 -0.21 1.05 -5.27
C GLN A 301 -0.96 0.56 -6.51
N GLU A 302 -2.28 0.64 -6.47
CA GLU A 302 -3.15 0.17 -7.56
C GLU A 302 -2.91 0.97 -8.84
N THR A 303 -2.68 2.28 -8.73
CA THR A 303 -2.39 3.11 -9.90
C THR A 303 -1.05 2.76 -10.53
N TRP A 304 0.00 2.57 -9.73
CA TRP A 304 1.30 2.16 -10.25
C TRP A 304 1.21 0.82 -10.98
N ASP A 305 0.53 -0.16 -10.38
CA ASP A 305 0.39 -1.50 -10.96
C ASP A 305 -0.48 -1.46 -12.22
N PHE A 306 -1.57 -0.69 -12.22
CA PHE A 306 -2.38 -0.46 -13.42
C PHE A 306 -1.52 0.04 -14.58
N TYR A 307 -0.70 1.08 -14.37
CA TYR A 307 0.15 1.64 -15.43
C TYR A 307 1.22 0.64 -15.89
N LYS A 308 1.81 -0.11 -14.96
CA LYS A 308 2.84 -1.09 -15.25
C LYS A 308 2.29 -2.29 -16.02
N ASP A 309 1.19 -2.86 -15.56
CA ASP A 309 0.64 -4.11 -16.12
C ASP A 309 -0.16 -3.86 -17.38
N THR A 310 -0.83 -2.69 -17.48
CA THR A 310 -1.61 -2.33 -18.67
C THR A 310 -0.72 -1.78 -19.77
N PHE A 311 0.28 -0.94 -19.46
CA PHE A 311 1.03 -0.19 -20.48
C PHE A 311 2.54 -0.43 -20.47
N GLY A 312 3.07 -1.21 -19.52
CA GLY A 312 4.50 -1.36 -19.32
C GLY A 312 5.19 -0.10 -18.77
N ARG A 313 4.44 0.87 -18.22
CA ARG A 313 4.99 2.13 -17.72
C ARG A 313 5.46 1.98 -16.27
N SER A 314 6.74 2.24 -16.00
CA SER A 314 7.31 2.15 -14.65
C SER A 314 7.34 3.52 -13.96
N GLY A 315 6.24 3.88 -13.30
CA GLY A 315 6.08 5.16 -12.59
C GLY A 315 5.76 6.35 -13.50
N ILE A 316 5.53 7.52 -12.88
CA ILE A 316 5.04 8.71 -13.59
C ILE A 316 6.01 9.17 -14.68
N LYS A 317 7.33 9.11 -14.47
CA LYS A 317 8.36 9.48 -15.46
C LYS A 317 8.84 8.30 -16.33
N ASN A 318 8.25 7.12 -16.15
CA ASN A 318 8.70 5.88 -16.77
C ASN A 318 10.17 5.52 -16.46
N ASN A 319 10.66 5.88 -15.27
CA ASN A 319 12.04 5.71 -14.85
C ASN A 319 12.19 4.87 -13.56
N GLY A 320 11.11 4.25 -13.09
CA GLY A 320 11.12 3.47 -11.85
C GLY A 320 11.06 4.29 -10.56
N VAL A 321 10.95 5.63 -10.64
CA VAL A 321 10.85 6.49 -9.44
C VAL A 321 9.38 6.81 -9.13
N GLY A 322 8.99 6.57 -7.88
CA GLY A 322 7.67 6.88 -7.33
C GLY A 322 7.50 8.34 -6.95
N ALA A 323 6.26 8.80 -7.00
CA ALA A 323 5.86 10.06 -6.37
C ALA A 323 5.71 9.88 -4.86
N TYR A 324 5.12 10.85 -4.19
CA TYR A 324 4.62 10.65 -2.84
C TYR A 324 3.22 11.24 -2.67
N SER A 325 2.49 10.74 -1.70
CA SER A 325 1.15 11.22 -1.33
C SER A 325 1.23 12.08 -0.06
N ARG A 326 0.45 13.14 0.00
CA ARG A 326 0.24 13.97 1.19
C ARG A 326 -1.25 13.97 1.55
N VAL A 327 -1.59 13.61 2.78
CA VAL A 327 -2.97 13.70 3.30
C VAL A 327 -3.05 14.71 4.43
N HIS A 328 -4.28 15.05 4.82
CA HIS A 328 -4.57 16.10 5.79
C HIS A 328 -4.05 17.47 5.35
N TYR A 329 -4.23 17.80 4.06
CA TYR A 329 -3.89 19.10 3.51
C TYR A 329 -4.94 20.14 3.89
N GLY A 330 -4.48 21.25 4.48
CA GLY A 330 -5.35 22.36 4.89
C GLY A 330 -6.41 21.93 5.92
N SER A 331 -7.42 22.77 6.11
CA SER A 331 -8.57 22.48 6.99
C SER A 331 -9.86 22.65 6.21
N SER A 332 -10.71 21.64 6.30
CA SER A 332 -11.94 21.46 5.53
C SER A 332 -11.73 21.68 4.03
N TYR A 333 -10.56 21.28 3.52
CA TYR A 333 -10.18 21.52 2.14
C TYR A 333 -10.87 20.49 1.25
N VAL A 334 -11.81 20.96 0.43
CA VAL A 334 -12.64 20.13 -0.44
C VAL A 334 -12.02 20.05 -1.83
N ASN A 335 -10.78 19.57 -1.89
CA ASN A 335 -10.12 19.24 -3.15
C ASN A 335 -8.95 18.27 -2.97
N ALA A 336 -8.54 17.65 -4.07
CA ALA A 336 -7.29 16.93 -4.24
C ALA A 336 -6.53 17.54 -5.43
N PHE A 337 -5.22 17.35 -5.50
CA PHE A 337 -4.42 17.83 -6.62
C PHE A 337 -3.07 17.13 -6.76
N TRP A 338 -2.60 17.04 -8.01
CA TRP A 338 -1.22 16.83 -8.39
C TRP A 338 -0.41 18.14 -8.42
N ASP A 339 0.85 18.08 -8.02
CA ASP A 339 1.79 19.19 -8.13
C ASP A 339 3.14 18.71 -8.68
N ASP A 340 3.50 19.18 -9.88
CA ASP A 340 4.76 18.86 -10.57
C ASP A 340 5.99 19.37 -9.81
N SER A 341 5.86 20.47 -9.05
CA SER A 341 6.97 21.09 -8.31
C SER A 341 7.48 20.18 -7.19
N CYS A 342 6.55 19.56 -6.46
CA CYS A 342 6.89 18.58 -5.43
C CYS A 342 6.93 17.15 -5.96
N PHE A 343 6.41 16.90 -7.17
CA PHE A 343 6.20 15.57 -7.74
C PHE A 343 5.33 14.70 -6.82
N CYS A 344 4.16 15.23 -6.43
CA CYS A 344 3.36 14.62 -5.38
C CYS A 344 1.84 14.82 -5.54
N MET A 345 1.06 13.83 -5.10
CA MET A 345 -0.40 13.93 -4.96
C MET A 345 -0.75 14.45 -3.57
N THR A 346 -1.78 15.28 -3.48
CA THR A 346 -2.17 15.95 -2.23
C THR A 346 -3.67 15.93 -2.04
N TYR A 347 -4.11 15.53 -0.86
CA TYR A 347 -5.50 15.27 -0.56
C TYR A 347 -5.94 16.07 0.67
N GLY A 348 -7.01 16.85 0.51
CA GLY A 348 -7.73 17.46 1.63
C GLY A 348 -8.65 16.46 2.33
N ASP A 349 -9.06 16.80 3.56
CA ASP A 349 -9.96 15.98 4.36
C ASP A 349 -11.46 16.28 4.10
N GLY A 350 -11.75 17.13 3.11
CA GLY A 350 -13.10 17.47 2.70
C GLY A 350 -13.92 18.18 3.76
N SER A 351 -15.24 18.26 3.55
CA SER A 351 -16.14 18.97 4.47
C SER A 351 -16.03 18.41 5.89
N SER A 352 -15.95 19.30 6.87
CA SER A 352 -15.77 18.98 8.30
C SER A 352 -14.52 18.15 8.66
N ASN A 353 -13.56 18.04 7.74
CA ASN A 353 -12.40 17.13 7.83
C ASN A 353 -12.79 15.64 7.96
N THR A 354 -13.96 15.23 7.48
CA THR A 354 -14.41 13.83 7.59
C THR A 354 -14.73 13.18 6.25
N HIS A 355 -14.33 13.80 5.14
CA HIS A 355 -14.60 13.35 3.78
C HIS A 355 -13.32 13.43 2.94
N PRO A 356 -12.26 12.70 3.33
CA PRO A 356 -10.97 12.81 2.65
C PRO A 356 -11.09 12.42 1.17
N LEU A 357 -10.54 13.23 0.28
CA LEU A 357 -10.68 13.03 -1.16
C LEU A 357 -9.66 11.99 -1.65
N THR A 358 -9.80 10.74 -1.21
CA THR A 358 -8.78 9.68 -1.34
C THR A 358 -9.32 8.38 -1.95
N SER A 359 -10.49 8.40 -2.61
CA SER A 359 -11.02 7.23 -3.33
C SER A 359 -10.07 6.77 -4.45
N LEU A 360 -10.25 5.52 -4.92
CA LEU A 360 -9.34 4.91 -5.88
C LEU A 360 -9.26 5.70 -7.18
N ASP A 361 -10.40 6.08 -7.73
CA ASP A 361 -10.49 6.88 -8.95
C ASP A 361 -9.84 8.26 -8.79
N VAL A 362 -10.03 8.94 -7.66
CA VAL A 362 -9.39 10.22 -7.34
C VAL A 362 -7.88 10.05 -7.21
N ALA A 363 -7.40 9.00 -6.52
CA ALA A 363 -5.97 8.72 -6.44
C ALA A 363 -5.35 8.44 -7.82
N GLY A 364 -6.05 7.66 -8.65
CA GLY A 364 -5.69 7.38 -10.04
C GLY A 364 -5.71 8.63 -10.92
N HIS A 365 -6.69 9.51 -10.72
CA HIS A 365 -6.85 10.80 -11.39
C HIS A 365 -5.66 11.70 -11.09
N GLU A 366 -5.33 11.92 -9.82
CA GLU A 366 -4.21 12.79 -9.44
C GLU A 366 -2.87 12.28 -9.98
N MET A 367 -2.60 10.97 -9.87
CA MET A 367 -1.36 10.42 -10.40
C MET A 367 -1.30 10.49 -11.94
N SER A 368 -2.45 10.48 -12.62
CA SER A 368 -2.56 10.58 -14.08
C SER A 368 -2.32 12.00 -14.61
N HIS A 369 -2.55 13.05 -13.81
CA HIS A 369 -2.05 14.38 -14.14
C HIS A 369 -0.51 14.40 -14.27
N GLY A 370 0.19 13.72 -13.37
CA GLY A 370 1.65 13.57 -13.45
C GLY A 370 2.08 12.81 -14.71
N VAL A 371 1.34 11.79 -15.13
CA VAL A 371 1.64 11.08 -16.39
C VAL A 371 1.44 12.01 -17.58
N THR A 372 0.37 12.82 -17.58
CA THR A 372 0.11 13.83 -18.61
C THR A 372 1.24 14.87 -18.66
N SER A 373 1.70 15.40 -17.53
CA SER A 373 2.77 16.41 -17.48
C SER A 373 4.12 15.87 -18.00
N ASN A 374 4.36 14.56 -17.84
CA ASN A 374 5.59 13.88 -18.30
C ASN A 374 5.43 13.18 -19.66
N THR A 375 4.36 13.50 -20.41
CA THR A 375 4.11 12.98 -21.76
C THR A 375 3.65 14.09 -22.71
N ALA A 376 2.34 14.25 -22.92
CA ALA A 376 1.79 15.27 -23.81
C ALA A 376 1.97 16.70 -23.28
N GLY A 377 2.04 16.87 -21.95
CA GLY A 377 2.13 18.17 -21.29
C GLY A 377 0.93 19.07 -21.61
N LEU A 378 -0.28 18.51 -21.67
CA LEU A 378 -1.51 19.23 -22.05
C LEU A 378 -1.69 20.48 -21.18
N ASN A 379 -1.77 21.65 -21.82
CA ASN A 379 -2.00 22.92 -21.14
C ASN A 379 -3.30 22.85 -20.36
N TYR A 380 -3.27 23.27 -19.09
CA TYR A 380 -4.42 23.22 -18.19
C TYR A 380 -5.39 24.41 -18.42
N SER A 381 -5.83 24.58 -19.67
CA SER A 381 -6.73 25.66 -20.09
C SER A 381 -7.47 25.31 -21.37
N GLY A 382 -8.74 25.72 -21.47
CA GLY A 382 -9.58 25.49 -22.64
C GLY A 382 -9.68 24.00 -23.00
N GLU A 383 -9.74 23.67 -24.29
CA GLU A 383 -9.90 22.27 -24.73
C GLU A 383 -8.71 21.38 -24.35
N SER A 384 -7.48 21.91 -24.31
CA SER A 384 -6.32 21.15 -23.85
C SER A 384 -6.45 20.80 -22.37
N GLY A 385 -7.02 21.71 -21.57
CA GLY A 385 -7.28 21.48 -20.15
C GLY A 385 -8.39 20.45 -19.95
N GLY A 386 -9.46 20.54 -20.74
CA GLY A 386 -10.50 19.50 -20.77
C GLY A 386 -9.97 18.11 -21.12
N LEU A 387 -9.03 18.02 -22.07
CA LEU A 387 -8.35 16.76 -22.38
C LEU A 387 -7.40 16.29 -21.26
N ASN A 388 -6.80 17.22 -20.51
CA ASN A 388 -5.98 16.89 -19.34
C ASN A 388 -6.85 16.26 -18.24
N GLU A 389 -7.94 16.93 -17.87
CA GLU A 389 -8.96 16.43 -16.92
C GLU A 389 -9.55 15.08 -17.36
N ALA A 390 -9.99 14.97 -18.61
CA ALA A 390 -10.57 13.74 -19.11
C ALA A 390 -9.55 12.59 -19.15
N THR A 391 -8.27 12.89 -19.40
CA THR A 391 -7.21 11.87 -19.33
C THR A 391 -7.08 11.32 -17.91
N SER A 392 -7.15 12.19 -16.91
CA SER A 392 -7.11 11.79 -15.51
C SER A 392 -8.35 10.98 -15.11
N ASP A 393 -9.55 11.37 -15.54
CA ASP A 393 -10.78 10.58 -15.34
C ASP A 393 -10.71 9.21 -16.01
N ILE A 394 -10.31 9.15 -17.30
CA ILE A 394 -10.19 7.91 -18.07
C ILE A 394 -9.28 6.90 -17.39
N PHE A 395 -8.12 7.34 -16.88
CA PHE A 395 -7.19 6.46 -16.20
C PHE A 395 -7.58 6.20 -14.75
N GLY A 396 -8.20 7.14 -14.03
CA GLY A 396 -8.81 6.91 -12.72
C GLY A 396 -9.85 5.79 -12.76
N THR A 397 -10.79 5.86 -13.71
CA THR A 397 -11.72 4.77 -14.02
C THR A 397 -10.99 3.48 -14.38
N GLY A 398 -9.91 3.57 -15.18
CA GLY A 398 -9.06 2.42 -15.50
C GLY A 398 -8.49 1.73 -14.27
N VAL A 399 -8.02 2.50 -13.27
CA VAL A 399 -7.49 2.02 -11.99
C VAL A 399 -8.57 1.32 -11.18
N GLU A 400 -9.77 1.89 -11.07
CA GLU A 400 -10.86 1.29 -10.30
C GLU A 400 -11.27 -0.08 -10.87
N PHE A 401 -11.41 -0.17 -12.20
CA PHE A 401 -11.64 -1.44 -12.88
C PHE A 401 -10.49 -2.43 -12.76
N TYR A 402 -9.24 -1.95 -12.73
CA TYR A 402 -8.05 -2.78 -12.56
C TYR A 402 -7.97 -3.37 -11.15
N ALA A 403 -8.18 -2.54 -10.13
CA ALA A 403 -8.14 -2.92 -8.73
C ALA A 403 -9.17 -4.02 -8.40
N ASN A 404 -10.29 -4.05 -9.14
CA ASN A 404 -11.36 -5.04 -8.99
C ASN A 404 -11.76 -5.22 -7.52
N ASN A 405 -11.82 -4.10 -6.79
CA ASN A 405 -12.10 -4.07 -5.36
C ASN A 405 -13.60 -4.25 -5.14
N SER A 406 -14.00 -5.07 -4.17
CA SER A 406 -15.43 -5.34 -3.90
C SER A 406 -16.17 -4.21 -3.19
N SER A 407 -15.45 -3.33 -2.50
CA SER A 407 -16.00 -2.15 -1.81
C SER A 407 -16.10 -0.94 -2.75
N ASP A 408 -15.24 -0.89 -3.75
CA ASP A 408 -15.16 0.13 -4.78
C ASP A 408 -15.06 -0.54 -6.16
N VAL A 409 -16.22 -0.91 -6.69
CA VAL A 409 -16.31 -1.72 -7.91
C VAL A 409 -16.19 -0.81 -9.11
N GLY A 410 -15.26 -1.15 -10.02
CA GLY A 410 -15.04 -0.38 -11.24
C GLY A 410 -16.32 0.05 -11.94
N ASP A 411 -16.47 1.35 -12.14
CA ASP A 411 -17.58 1.97 -12.82
C ASP A 411 -17.13 3.23 -13.61
N TYR A 412 -18.08 3.90 -14.29
CA TYR A 412 -17.86 5.07 -15.15
C TYR A 412 -18.38 6.37 -14.52
N LEU A 413 -18.51 6.38 -13.20
CA LEU A 413 -18.74 7.55 -12.38
C LEU A 413 -17.37 8.04 -11.87
N ILE A 414 -17.31 9.31 -11.49
CA ILE A 414 -16.10 9.90 -10.91
C ILE A 414 -16.50 10.53 -9.58
N GLY A 415 -15.80 10.19 -8.51
CA GLY A 415 -15.95 10.74 -7.18
C GLY A 415 -17.24 10.35 -6.45
N GLU A 416 -17.91 9.26 -6.85
CA GLU A 416 -19.10 8.72 -6.16
C GLU A 416 -18.79 8.29 -4.73
N LYS A 417 -17.62 7.69 -4.45
CA LYS A 417 -17.23 7.33 -3.08
C LYS A 417 -17.01 8.52 -2.16
N ILE A 418 -16.40 9.60 -2.65
CA ILE A 418 -16.11 10.76 -1.80
C ILE A 418 -17.36 11.56 -1.45
N ASN A 419 -18.46 11.40 -2.19
CA ASN A 419 -19.76 12.04 -1.96
C ASN A 419 -19.62 13.55 -1.69
N ILE A 420 -18.87 14.24 -2.54
CA ILE A 420 -18.53 15.66 -2.39
C ILE A 420 -19.77 16.57 -2.36
N ASN A 421 -20.84 16.17 -3.05
CA ASN A 421 -22.12 16.88 -3.09
C ASN A 421 -22.97 16.64 -1.83
N GLY A 422 -22.67 15.59 -1.05
CA GLY A 422 -23.39 15.23 0.17
C GLY A 422 -24.75 14.56 -0.06
N ASP A 423 -25.17 14.34 -1.31
CA ASP A 423 -26.46 13.77 -1.70
C ASP A 423 -26.34 12.35 -2.31
N GLY A 424 -25.13 11.80 -2.34
CA GLY A 424 -24.83 10.47 -2.89
C GLY A 424 -24.63 10.47 -4.41
N THR A 425 -24.67 11.62 -5.07
CA THR A 425 -24.36 11.72 -6.50
C THR A 425 -22.84 11.79 -6.75
N PRO A 426 -22.34 11.19 -7.84
CA PRO A 426 -20.96 11.39 -8.28
C PRO A 426 -20.68 12.83 -8.67
N LEU A 427 -19.39 13.17 -8.69
CA LEU A 427 -18.90 14.46 -9.16
C LEU A 427 -19.05 14.59 -10.68
N ARG A 428 -18.76 13.53 -11.45
CA ARG A 428 -18.91 13.50 -12.92
C ARG A 428 -19.43 12.15 -13.41
N TYR A 429 -19.95 12.17 -14.63
CA TYR A 429 -20.47 10.99 -15.33
C TYR A 429 -19.78 10.86 -16.68
N MET A 430 -19.22 9.68 -17.02
CA MET A 430 -18.63 9.49 -18.34
C MET A 430 -19.67 9.12 -19.41
N ASP A 431 -20.80 8.50 -19.05
CA ASP A 431 -21.81 8.04 -20.03
C ASP A 431 -22.68 9.16 -20.60
N GLN A 432 -22.96 10.18 -19.77
CA GLN A 432 -23.71 11.37 -20.12
C GLN A 432 -23.27 12.52 -19.19
N PRO A 433 -22.15 13.19 -19.51
CA PRO A 433 -21.53 14.21 -18.66
C PRO A 433 -22.48 15.24 -18.08
N SER A 434 -23.45 15.73 -18.86
CA SER A 434 -24.39 16.77 -18.43
C SER A 434 -25.26 16.40 -17.22
N LYS A 435 -25.26 15.14 -16.77
CA LYS A 435 -25.93 14.72 -15.54
C LYS A 435 -25.39 15.41 -14.29
N ASP A 436 -24.14 15.89 -14.31
CA ASP A 436 -23.58 16.71 -13.23
C ASP A 436 -24.06 18.17 -13.25
N GLY A 437 -24.83 18.57 -14.27
CA GLY A 437 -25.40 19.91 -14.42
C GLY A 437 -24.47 20.94 -15.08
N GLY A 438 -23.22 20.60 -15.42
CA GLY A 438 -22.25 21.54 -15.99
C GLY A 438 -21.43 21.01 -17.17
N SER A 439 -21.12 19.71 -17.20
CA SER A 439 -20.23 19.12 -18.19
C SER A 439 -20.87 19.00 -19.57
N ALA A 440 -20.04 19.19 -20.61
CA ALA A 440 -20.49 19.09 -21.98
C ALA A 440 -20.57 17.63 -22.44
N ASN A 441 -21.74 17.17 -22.89
CA ASN A 441 -21.88 15.86 -23.53
C ASN A 441 -21.14 15.78 -24.88
N TYR A 442 -21.11 16.91 -25.60
CA TYR A 442 -20.69 16.97 -27.00
C TYR A 442 -19.85 18.22 -27.24
N TRP A 443 -18.95 18.14 -28.21
CA TRP A 443 -18.14 19.28 -28.62
C TRP A 443 -19.00 20.36 -29.28
N SER A 444 -18.66 21.62 -28.96
CA SER A 444 -19.13 22.81 -29.65
C SER A 444 -18.00 23.84 -29.68
N SER A 445 -18.11 24.87 -30.50
CA SER A 445 -17.09 25.94 -30.58
C SER A 445 -16.92 26.73 -29.27
N SER A 446 -17.85 26.61 -28.31
CA SER A 446 -17.78 27.26 -27.01
C SER A 446 -17.26 26.36 -25.89
N VAL A 447 -17.01 25.07 -26.14
CA VAL A 447 -16.61 24.12 -25.08
C VAL A 447 -15.30 24.54 -24.40
N GLY A 448 -14.38 25.14 -25.15
CA GLY A 448 -13.12 25.66 -24.62
C GLY A 448 -13.26 26.90 -23.71
N ASN A 449 -14.47 27.47 -23.56
CA ASN A 449 -14.76 28.56 -22.62
C ASN A 449 -15.28 28.05 -21.28
N LEU A 450 -15.62 26.76 -21.18
CA LEU A 450 -15.99 26.15 -19.91
C LEU A 450 -14.76 26.01 -19.02
N ASP A 451 -14.99 25.90 -17.71
CA ASP A 451 -13.98 25.39 -16.81
C ASP A 451 -13.51 24.01 -17.28
N VAL A 452 -12.22 23.72 -17.10
CA VAL A 452 -11.59 22.52 -17.67
C VAL A 452 -12.30 21.24 -17.21
N HIS A 453 -12.79 21.19 -15.96
CA HIS A 453 -13.50 20.06 -15.40
C HIS A 453 -14.82 19.79 -16.12
N TYR A 454 -15.50 20.82 -16.64
CA TYR A 454 -16.74 20.67 -17.42
C TYR A 454 -16.48 20.44 -18.91
N SER A 455 -15.43 21.07 -19.45
CA SER A 455 -15.03 20.86 -20.83
C SER A 455 -14.54 19.43 -21.08
N SER A 456 -14.05 18.74 -20.04
CA SER A 456 -13.61 17.34 -20.04
C SER A 456 -14.69 16.34 -20.48
N GLY A 457 -15.96 16.69 -20.27
CA GLY A 457 -17.11 15.81 -20.53
C GLY A 457 -17.10 15.23 -21.95
N VAL A 458 -16.64 15.98 -22.95
CA VAL A 458 -16.58 15.50 -24.33
C VAL A 458 -15.65 14.29 -24.49
N ALA A 459 -14.46 14.33 -23.88
CA ALA A 459 -13.51 13.21 -23.93
C ALA A 459 -13.93 12.05 -23.02
N ASN A 460 -14.53 12.34 -21.86
CA ASN A 460 -15.12 11.31 -20.99
C ASN A 460 -16.21 10.53 -21.74
N HIS A 461 -17.10 11.25 -22.43
CA HIS A 461 -18.17 10.67 -23.22
C HIS A 461 -17.66 9.90 -24.43
N PHE A 462 -16.66 10.44 -25.14
CA PHE A 462 -15.96 9.72 -26.20
C PHE A 462 -15.42 8.37 -25.69
N PHE A 463 -14.74 8.38 -24.54
CA PHE A 463 -14.12 7.18 -23.99
C PHE A 463 -15.15 6.13 -23.56
N TYR A 464 -16.25 6.55 -22.92
CA TYR A 464 -17.37 5.66 -22.60
C TYR A 464 -17.94 5.03 -23.88
N LEU A 465 -18.26 5.84 -24.90
CA LEU A 465 -18.82 5.36 -26.17
C LEU A 465 -17.86 4.40 -26.89
N LEU A 466 -16.57 4.70 -26.90
CA LEU A 466 -15.55 3.82 -27.49
C LEU A 466 -15.43 2.50 -26.72
N SER A 467 -15.51 2.54 -25.39
CA SER A 467 -15.37 1.35 -24.55
C SER A 467 -16.63 0.47 -24.60
N GLU A 468 -17.79 1.07 -24.35
CA GLU A 468 -19.01 0.36 -23.98
C GLU A 468 -20.12 0.44 -25.03
N GLY A 469 -20.05 1.42 -25.94
CA GLY A 469 -21.07 1.71 -26.93
C GLY A 469 -22.18 2.65 -26.41
N SER A 470 -23.06 3.07 -27.31
CA SER A 470 -24.21 3.92 -27.00
C SER A 470 -25.40 3.12 -26.46
N GLY A 471 -26.32 3.81 -25.77
CA GLY A 471 -27.59 3.26 -25.31
C GLY A 471 -27.53 2.67 -23.90
N ALA A 472 -28.59 1.95 -23.53
CA ALA A 472 -28.76 1.41 -22.19
C ALA A 472 -27.82 0.22 -21.92
N LYS A 473 -27.10 0.27 -20.80
CA LYS A 473 -26.19 -0.81 -20.36
C LYS A 473 -26.10 -0.84 -18.84
N THR A 474 -25.92 -2.03 -18.28
CA THR A 474 -25.58 -2.18 -16.86
C THR A 474 -24.19 -2.79 -16.75
N ILE A 475 -23.29 -2.13 -16.03
CA ILE A 475 -21.92 -2.58 -15.80
C ILE A 475 -21.70 -2.56 -14.29
N ASN A 476 -21.28 -3.71 -13.73
CA ASN A 476 -21.02 -3.86 -12.29
C ASN A 476 -22.16 -3.36 -11.36
N GLY A 477 -23.41 -3.42 -11.83
CA GLY A 477 -24.59 -2.98 -11.08
C GLY A 477 -24.97 -1.51 -11.29
N VAL A 478 -24.15 -0.70 -11.97
CA VAL A 478 -24.47 0.69 -12.33
C VAL A 478 -25.16 0.72 -13.69
N SER A 479 -26.25 1.48 -13.78
CA SER A 479 -27.04 1.61 -15.01
C SER A 479 -26.68 2.89 -15.76
N TYR A 480 -26.35 2.73 -17.04
CA TYR A 480 -25.96 3.77 -17.96
C TYR A 480 -26.94 3.85 -19.13
N ASN A 481 -27.05 5.03 -19.74
CA ASN A 481 -27.81 5.22 -20.97
C ASN A 481 -27.17 6.34 -21.79
N SER A 482 -26.15 5.98 -22.56
CA SER A 482 -25.29 6.96 -23.22
C SER A 482 -25.87 7.43 -24.56
N PRO A 483 -26.16 8.73 -24.73
CA PRO A 483 -26.71 9.27 -25.96
C PRO A 483 -25.61 9.58 -27.00
N THR A 484 -26.01 9.87 -28.24
CA THR A 484 -25.09 10.37 -29.28
C THR A 484 -25.62 11.67 -29.88
N SER A 485 -24.72 12.59 -30.24
CA SER A 485 -25.09 13.92 -30.76
C SER A 485 -25.87 13.86 -32.08
N ASN A 486 -25.65 12.80 -32.85
CA ASN A 486 -26.18 12.59 -34.19
C ASN A 486 -27.22 11.46 -34.27
N GLY A 487 -27.64 10.89 -33.12
CA GLY A 487 -28.58 9.76 -33.07
C GLY A 487 -28.04 8.45 -33.62
N SER A 488 -26.74 8.35 -33.91
CA SER A 488 -26.11 7.11 -34.35
C SER A 488 -25.97 6.09 -33.22
N THR A 489 -25.84 4.82 -33.59
CA THR A 489 -25.47 3.74 -32.66
C THR A 489 -23.98 3.48 -32.73
N VAL A 490 -23.30 3.54 -31.59
CA VAL A 490 -21.87 3.20 -31.46
C VAL A 490 -21.75 1.82 -30.82
N THR A 491 -20.99 0.93 -31.45
CA THR A 491 -20.59 -0.36 -30.85
C THR A 491 -19.23 -0.20 -30.20
N GLY A 492 -19.15 -0.46 -28.88
CA GLY A 492 -17.90 -0.37 -28.13
C GLY A 492 -16.90 -1.48 -28.50
N ILE A 493 -15.60 -1.17 -28.40
CA ILE A 493 -14.49 -2.10 -28.65
C ILE A 493 -13.93 -2.73 -27.35
N GLY A 494 -14.54 -2.40 -26.21
CA GLY A 494 -14.11 -2.80 -24.88
C GLY A 494 -13.06 -1.87 -24.28
N ARG A 495 -13.18 -1.62 -22.98
CA ARG A 495 -12.30 -0.76 -22.19
C ARG A 495 -10.81 -1.02 -22.39
N ALA A 496 -10.38 -2.29 -22.40
CA ALA A 496 -8.95 -2.62 -22.53
C ALA A 496 -8.34 -2.04 -23.80
N LYS A 497 -9.02 -2.15 -24.95
CA LYS A 497 -8.55 -1.57 -26.21
C LYS A 497 -8.64 -0.05 -26.22
N ALA A 498 -9.72 0.51 -25.67
CA ALA A 498 -9.90 1.96 -25.56
C ALA A 498 -8.78 2.61 -24.73
N LEU A 499 -8.41 2.02 -23.59
CA LEU A 499 -7.28 2.46 -22.76
C LEU A 499 -5.95 2.43 -23.53
N GLN A 500 -5.65 1.36 -24.28
CA GLN A 500 -4.43 1.27 -25.10
C GLN A 500 -4.38 2.39 -26.16
N ILE A 501 -5.50 2.67 -26.81
CA ILE A 501 -5.59 3.73 -27.83
C ILE A 501 -5.38 5.10 -27.19
N TRP A 502 -6.04 5.40 -26.07
CA TRP A 502 -5.90 6.69 -25.38
C TRP A 502 -4.47 6.89 -24.86
N TYR A 503 -3.88 5.88 -24.21
CA TYR A 503 -2.49 5.95 -23.73
C TYR A 503 -1.49 6.14 -24.86
N LYS A 504 -1.65 5.40 -25.98
CA LYS A 504 -0.81 5.58 -27.17
C LYS A 504 -0.96 6.99 -27.75
N ALA A 505 -2.18 7.52 -27.83
CA ALA A 505 -2.45 8.87 -28.29
C ALA A 505 -1.76 9.92 -27.41
N LEU A 506 -1.95 9.84 -26.09
CA LEU A 506 -1.34 10.71 -25.09
C LEU A 506 0.20 10.71 -25.19
N THR A 507 0.81 9.54 -25.26
CA THR A 507 2.27 9.41 -25.15
C THR A 507 3.04 9.64 -26.45
N THR A 508 2.37 9.63 -27.62
CA THR A 508 3.07 9.69 -28.91
C THR A 508 2.52 10.68 -29.92
N TYR A 509 1.26 11.11 -29.80
CA TYR A 509 0.61 11.97 -30.79
C TYR A 509 0.08 13.29 -30.22
N PHE A 510 -0.24 13.32 -28.92
CA PHE A 510 -0.68 14.56 -28.27
C PHE A 510 0.51 15.47 -27.95
N THR A 511 0.22 16.75 -27.90
CA THR A 511 1.16 17.84 -27.58
C THR A 511 0.45 18.78 -26.59
N SER A 512 1.19 19.73 -26.02
CA SER A 512 0.65 20.64 -25.00
C SER A 512 -0.55 21.46 -25.46
N THR A 513 -0.67 21.72 -26.77
CA THR A 513 -1.75 22.51 -27.37
C THR A 513 -2.79 21.65 -28.10
N THR A 514 -2.80 20.33 -27.90
CA THR A 514 -3.80 19.46 -28.53
C THR A 514 -5.21 19.87 -28.08
N LYS A 515 -6.09 20.08 -29.06
CA LYS A 515 -7.52 20.38 -28.92
C LYS A 515 -8.36 19.17 -29.34
N TYR A 516 -9.68 19.20 -29.22
CA TYR A 516 -10.53 18.03 -29.51
C TYR A 516 -10.37 17.47 -30.93
N ALA A 517 -10.29 18.32 -31.96
CA ALA A 517 -10.00 17.88 -33.32
C ALA A 517 -8.61 17.20 -33.45
N GLY A 518 -7.63 17.69 -32.69
CA GLY A 518 -6.31 17.07 -32.58
C GLY A 518 -6.35 15.73 -31.82
N ALA A 519 -7.18 15.63 -30.78
CA ALA A 519 -7.39 14.40 -30.03
C ALA A 519 -8.01 13.29 -30.90
N ARG A 520 -8.98 13.66 -31.75
CA ARG A 520 -9.52 12.77 -32.80
C ARG A 520 -8.43 12.27 -33.74
N THR A 521 -7.64 13.18 -34.29
CA THR A 521 -6.54 12.81 -35.20
C THR A 521 -5.50 11.91 -34.52
N GLY A 522 -5.12 12.22 -33.28
CA GLY A 522 -4.13 11.45 -32.53
C GLY A 522 -4.61 10.06 -32.12
N THR A 523 -5.87 9.93 -31.71
CA THR A 523 -6.46 8.61 -31.37
C THR A 523 -6.71 7.74 -32.60
N LEU A 524 -7.06 8.31 -33.75
CA LEU A 524 -7.11 7.58 -35.03
C LEU A 524 -5.71 7.08 -35.44
N SER A 525 -4.69 7.92 -35.28
CA SER A 525 -3.30 7.54 -35.54
C SER A 525 -2.83 6.42 -34.60
N ALA A 526 -3.20 6.50 -33.32
CA ALA A 526 -2.93 5.46 -32.34
C ALA A 526 -3.64 4.14 -32.68
N ALA A 527 -4.92 4.17 -33.03
CA ALA A 527 -5.67 2.99 -33.42
C ALA A 527 -5.09 2.35 -34.71
N ALA A 528 -4.71 3.17 -35.70
CA ALA A 528 -4.05 2.69 -36.90
C ALA A 528 -2.69 2.03 -36.60
N ALA A 529 -1.89 2.61 -35.69
CA ALA A 529 -0.60 2.05 -35.29
C ALA A 529 -0.73 0.73 -34.51
N LEU A 530 -1.78 0.58 -33.70
CA LEU A 530 -2.00 -0.62 -32.88
C LEU A 530 -2.71 -1.75 -33.65
N TYR A 531 -3.66 -1.40 -34.52
CA TYR A 531 -4.61 -2.36 -35.11
C TYR A 531 -4.75 -2.26 -36.64
N GLY A 532 -4.12 -1.26 -37.27
CA GLY A 532 -4.19 -1.01 -38.72
C GLY A 532 -5.26 0.01 -39.13
N SER A 533 -4.99 0.80 -40.16
CA SER A 533 -5.97 1.73 -40.74
C SER A 533 -7.19 0.98 -41.28
N GLY A 534 -8.39 1.47 -40.97
CA GLY A 534 -9.64 0.83 -41.40
C GLY A 534 -10.03 -0.42 -40.59
N SER A 535 -9.29 -0.77 -39.53
CA SER A 535 -9.69 -1.83 -38.59
C SER A 535 -11.00 -1.49 -37.87
N THR A 536 -11.59 -2.48 -37.20
CA THR A 536 -12.78 -2.27 -36.34
C THR A 536 -12.50 -1.19 -35.29
N GLU A 537 -11.34 -1.21 -34.65
CA GLU A 537 -10.92 -0.23 -33.65
C GLU A 537 -10.76 1.17 -34.23
N TYR A 538 -10.10 1.29 -35.39
CA TYR A 538 -9.94 2.57 -36.08
C TYR A 538 -11.30 3.19 -36.42
N ASN A 539 -12.21 2.39 -36.99
CA ASN A 539 -13.54 2.85 -37.36
C ASN A 539 -14.40 3.18 -36.13
N ALA A 540 -14.25 2.43 -35.03
CA ALA A 540 -14.93 2.72 -33.76
C ALA A 540 -14.45 4.04 -33.13
N VAL A 541 -13.15 4.35 -33.20
CA VAL A 541 -12.62 5.67 -32.77
C VAL A 541 -13.26 6.78 -33.60
N ALA A 542 -13.32 6.63 -34.93
CA ALA A 542 -13.95 7.62 -35.80
C ALA A 542 -15.44 7.81 -35.44
N ALA A 543 -16.16 6.71 -35.22
CA ALA A 543 -17.58 6.72 -34.87
C ALA A 543 -17.84 7.38 -33.51
N ALA A 544 -17.07 7.03 -32.48
CA ALA A 544 -17.21 7.58 -31.13
C ALA A 544 -16.94 9.10 -31.10
N TRP A 545 -15.92 9.59 -31.81
CA TRP A 545 -15.68 11.04 -31.90
C TRP A 545 -16.81 11.76 -32.64
N SER A 546 -17.33 11.17 -33.72
CA SER A 546 -18.48 11.74 -34.43
C SER A 546 -19.75 11.76 -33.57
N ALA A 547 -19.94 10.75 -32.72
CA ALA A 547 -21.03 10.69 -31.76
C ALA A 547 -20.94 11.74 -30.64
N VAL A 548 -19.75 12.32 -30.40
CA VAL A 548 -19.58 13.49 -29.53
C VAL A 548 -19.36 14.79 -30.29
N ASN A 549 -19.74 14.84 -31.57
CA ASN A 549 -19.68 16.02 -32.43
C ASN A 549 -18.26 16.57 -32.70
N VAL A 550 -17.23 15.71 -32.67
CA VAL A 550 -15.87 16.05 -33.12
C VAL A 550 -15.63 15.40 -34.48
N SER A 551 -15.45 16.20 -35.52
CA SER A 551 -15.32 15.76 -36.93
C SER A 551 -13.88 15.68 -37.42
#